data_AF-A0A143DB32-F1
#
_entry.id   AF-A0A143DB32-F1
#
_cell.length_a   1.000
_cell.length_b   1.000
_cell.length_c   1.000
_cell.angle_alpha   90.00
_cell.angle_beta   90.00
_cell.angle_gamma   90.00
#
_symmetry.space_group_name_H-M   'P 1'
#
loop_
_entity.id
_entity.type
_entity.pdbx_description
1 polymer ?
#
loop_
_entity_poly.entity_id
_entity_poly.type
_entity_poly.pdbx_seq_one_letter_code
_entity_poly.pdbx_strand_id
1 'polypeptide(L)'
;MAITLEARHSSVTREPLEIGRFLDQLERRIHFLSDIAENVCRRAQSPGTEVLRFTEYTRCRDRASECWAFAIIIDRRLQDYDGLDRGKLLERFNRLSVDIWAILLRASLTFLTALSNEPHLPLGSREIFLREIRTLHDTHRLLSKPRYAKLLDEAAHKSRKKAAKILSEIIARAPSLLDFGT
;
A
#
# COMPACT_ATOMS: atom_id res chain seq x y z
N MET A 1 10.73 -22.79 -42.46
CA MET A 1 10.68 -21.42 -41.87
C MET A 1 9.29 -21.07 -41.30
N ALA A 2 8.50 -22.05 -40.84
CA ALA A 2 7.13 -21.84 -40.31
C ALA A 2 7.05 -21.89 -38.76
N ILE A 3 8.01 -22.54 -38.10
CA ILE A 3 8.00 -22.78 -36.65
C ILE A 3 8.21 -21.48 -35.84
N THR A 4 8.88 -20.47 -36.42
CA THR A 4 9.21 -19.21 -35.74
C THR A 4 8.01 -18.24 -35.63
N LEU A 5 7.00 -18.39 -36.50
CA LEU A 5 5.82 -17.50 -36.51
C LEU A 5 4.75 -17.95 -35.49
N GLU A 6 4.54 -19.26 -35.34
CA GLU A 6 3.56 -19.82 -34.37
C GLU A 6 3.98 -19.63 -32.91
N ALA A 7 5.29 -19.69 -32.63
CA ALA A 7 5.83 -19.45 -31.29
C ALA A 7 5.63 -17.98 -30.84
N ARG A 8 5.76 -17.02 -31.76
CA ARG A 8 5.48 -15.59 -31.49
C ARG A 8 3.97 -15.31 -31.34
N HIS A 9 3.12 -15.97 -32.12
CA HIS A 9 1.66 -15.80 -31.98
C HIS A 9 1.12 -16.41 -30.66
N SER A 10 1.73 -17.52 -30.21
CA SER A 10 1.37 -18.20 -28.96
C SER A 10 1.87 -17.49 -27.70
N SER A 11 2.96 -16.72 -27.78
CA SER A 11 3.46 -15.91 -26.65
C SER A 11 2.62 -14.65 -26.44
N VAL A 12 2.25 -13.97 -27.53
CA VAL A 12 1.46 -12.71 -27.50
C VAL A 12 0.05 -12.91 -26.95
N THR A 13 -0.57 -14.08 -27.17
CA THR A 13 -1.90 -14.41 -26.61
C THR A 13 -1.86 -14.89 -25.15
N ARG A 14 -0.69 -15.32 -24.63
CA ARG A 14 -0.53 -15.81 -23.26
C ARG A 14 -0.18 -14.73 -22.25
N GLU A 15 0.56 -13.71 -22.66
CA GLU A 15 0.95 -12.58 -21.81
C GLU A 15 -0.22 -11.85 -21.13
N PRO A 16 -1.30 -11.44 -21.81
CA PRO A 16 -2.41 -10.76 -21.15
C PRO A 16 -3.13 -11.66 -20.13
N LEU A 17 -3.25 -12.96 -20.43
CA LEU A 17 -3.81 -13.95 -19.50
C LEU A 17 -2.91 -14.16 -18.27
N GLU A 18 -1.59 -14.10 -18.43
CA GLU A 18 -0.64 -14.20 -17.32
C GLU A 18 -0.69 -12.95 -16.43
N ILE A 19 -0.63 -11.75 -17.02
CA ILE A 19 -0.77 -10.47 -16.31
C ILE A 19 -2.12 -10.44 -15.57
N GLY A 20 -3.20 -10.86 -16.22
CA GLY A 20 -4.52 -10.99 -15.60
C GLY A 20 -4.50 -11.89 -14.35
N ARG A 21 -3.88 -13.07 -14.43
CA ARG A 21 -3.74 -13.98 -13.27
C ARG A 21 -2.90 -13.36 -12.15
N PHE A 22 -1.86 -12.60 -12.47
CA PHE A 22 -1.09 -11.89 -11.45
C PHE A 22 -1.92 -10.79 -10.79
N LEU A 23 -2.74 -10.07 -11.54
CA LEU A 23 -3.67 -9.09 -10.96
C LEU A 23 -4.69 -9.76 -10.03
N ASP A 24 -5.25 -10.91 -10.42
CA ASP A 24 -6.15 -11.69 -9.54
C ASP A 24 -5.43 -12.13 -8.25
N GLN A 25 -4.17 -12.54 -8.37
CA GLN A 25 -3.37 -12.94 -7.22
C GLN A 25 -3.04 -11.75 -6.31
N LEU A 26 -2.78 -10.57 -6.89
CA LEU A 26 -2.53 -9.35 -6.13
C LEU A 26 -3.79 -8.93 -5.37
N GLU A 27 -4.94 -8.96 -6.02
CA GLU A 27 -6.24 -8.66 -5.41
C GLU A 27 -6.54 -9.56 -4.20
N ARG A 28 -6.32 -10.87 -4.32
CA ARG A 28 -6.45 -11.80 -3.18
C ARG A 28 -5.50 -11.46 -2.02
N ARG A 29 -4.26 -11.04 -2.33
CA ARG A 29 -3.30 -10.60 -1.30
C ARG A 29 -3.75 -9.30 -0.63
N ILE A 30 -4.37 -8.39 -1.40
CA ILE A 30 -4.92 -7.11 -0.89
C ILE A 30 -6.11 -7.36 0.03
N HIS A 31 -7.01 -8.29 -0.31
CA HIS A 31 -8.11 -8.67 0.60
C HIS A 31 -7.57 -9.17 1.94
N PHE A 32 -6.60 -10.07 1.92
CA PHE A 32 -5.96 -10.55 3.16
C PHE A 32 -5.21 -9.45 3.92
N LEU A 33 -4.58 -8.50 3.22
CA LEU A 33 -4.00 -7.31 3.84
C LEU A 33 -5.08 -6.45 4.52
N SER A 34 -6.24 -6.29 3.89
CA SER A 34 -7.37 -5.56 4.47
C SER A 34 -7.85 -6.20 5.77
N ASP A 35 -7.99 -7.53 5.81
CA ASP A 35 -8.40 -8.27 7.02
C ASP A 35 -7.42 -8.04 8.19
N ILE A 36 -6.11 -8.07 7.91
CA ILE A 36 -5.08 -7.78 8.91
C ILE A 36 -5.18 -6.32 9.38
N ALA A 37 -5.34 -5.37 8.46
CA ALA A 37 -5.48 -3.95 8.80
C ALA A 37 -6.73 -3.67 9.65
N GLU A 38 -7.82 -4.41 9.45
CA GLU A 38 -9.00 -4.33 10.31
C GLU A 38 -8.73 -4.85 11.72
N ASN A 39 -7.89 -5.88 11.88
CA ASN A 39 -7.45 -6.34 13.20
C ASN A 39 -6.61 -5.27 13.92
N VAL A 40 -5.72 -4.59 13.18
CA VAL A 40 -4.97 -3.44 13.73
C VAL A 40 -5.94 -2.37 14.23
N CYS A 41 -6.96 -2.03 13.43
CA CYS A 41 -7.92 -1.00 13.81
C CYS A 41 -8.77 -1.39 15.02
N ARG A 42 -9.20 -2.64 15.12
CA ARG A 42 -9.95 -3.15 16.28
C ARG A 42 -9.11 -3.14 17.55
N ARG A 43 -7.87 -3.64 17.50
CA ARG A 43 -6.99 -3.72 18.67
C ARG A 43 -6.47 -2.36 19.13
N ALA A 44 -6.35 -1.39 18.23
CA ALA A 44 -6.01 -0.01 18.59
C ALA A 44 -6.96 0.61 19.62
N GLN A 45 -8.20 0.10 19.73
CA GLN A 45 -9.21 0.57 20.67
C GLN A 45 -9.24 -0.22 21.99
N SER A 46 -8.43 -1.28 22.14
CA SER A 46 -8.45 -2.17 23.31
C SER A 46 -7.37 -1.78 24.34
N PRO A 47 -7.72 -1.42 25.58
CA PRO A 47 -6.76 -1.13 26.64
C PRO A 47 -5.87 -2.33 26.97
N GLY A 48 -4.60 -2.11 27.34
CA GLY A 48 -3.68 -3.17 27.82
C GLY A 48 -3.21 -4.15 26.73
N THR A 49 -3.19 -3.71 25.47
CA THR A 49 -2.80 -4.54 24.32
C THR A 49 -1.61 -3.97 23.55
N GLU A 50 -0.76 -3.19 24.21
CA GLU A 50 0.34 -2.39 23.62
C GLU A 50 1.24 -3.25 22.73
N VAL A 51 1.72 -4.38 23.26
CA VAL A 51 2.59 -5.33 22.57
C VAL A 51 1.87 -6.01 21.40
N LEU A 52 0.59 -6.33 21.56
CA LEU A 52 -0.22 -6.95 20.51
C LEU A 52 -0.52 -5.98 19.37
N ARG A 53 -0.76 -4.70 19.65
CA ARG A 53 -0.93 -3.64 18.65
C ARG A 53 0.31 -3.52 17.76
N PHE A 54 1.48 -3.58 18.38
CA PHE A 54 2.76 -3.52 17.68
C PHE A 54 3.00 -4.74 16.77
N THR A 55 2.74 -5.95 17.27
CA THR A 55 2.90 -7.19 16.50
C THR A 55 1.95 -7.24 15.30
N GLU A 56 0.67 -6.89 15.48
CA GLU A 56 -0.28 -6.86 14.36
C GLU A 56 0.05 -5.76 13.35
N TYR A 57 0.51 -4.60 13.82
CA TYR A 57 0.93 -3.53 12.92
C TYR A 57 2.12 -3.95 12.06
N THR A 58 3.13 -4.58 12.68
CA THR A 58 4.31 -5.10 11.96
C THR A 58 3.89 -6.12 10.91
N ARG A 59 3.00 -7.06 11.29
CA ARG A 59 2.43 -8.04 10.37
C ARG A 59 1.68 -7.40 9.20
N CYS A 60 0.90 -6.36 9.47
CA CYS A 60 0.22 -5.58 8.43
C CYS A 60 1.23 -4.96 7.45
N ARG A 61 2.32 -4.37 7.96
CA ARG A 61 3.34 -3.74 7.13
C ARG A 61 4.11 -4.74 6.29
N ASP A 62 4.49 -5.87 6.85
CA ASP A 62 5.20 -6.92 6.10
C ASP A 62 4.31 -7.46 4.97
N ARG A 63 3.02 -7.64 5.24
CA ARG A 63 2.07 -8.07 4.21
C ARG A 63 1.88 -7.02 3.11
N ALA A 64 1.86 -5.74 3.45
CA ALA A 64 1.85 -4.66 2.47
C ALA A 64 3.13 -4.66 1.62
N SER A 65 4.29 -4.89 2.23
CA SER A 65 5.57 -5.02 1.52
C SER A 65 5.58 -6.18 0.54
N GLU A 66 4.99 -7.32 0.88
CA GLU A 66 4.83 -8.44 -0.06
C GLU A 66 3.92 -8.07 -1.25
N CYS A 67 2.84 -7.33 -1.01
CA CYS A 67 1.97 -6.83 -2.08
C CYS A 67 2.75 -5.90 -3.01
N TRP A 68 3.59 -5.02 -2.46
CA TRP A 68 4.45 -4.12 -3.25
C TRP A 68 5.50 -4.86 -4.06
N ALA A 69 6.18 -5.84 -3.46
CA ALA A 69 7.14 -6.67 -4.18
C ALA A 69 6.49 -7.37 -5.37
N PHE A 70 5.27 -7.87 -5.19
CA PHE A 70 4.51 -8.50 -6.28
C PHE A 70 4.03 -7.48 -7.31
N ALA A 71 3.59 -6.30 -6.89
CA ALA A 71 3.18 -5.21 -7.78
C ALA A 71 4.33 -4.75 -8.69
N ILE A 72 5.58 -4.73 -8.21
CA ILE A 72 6.76 -4.40 -9.02
C ILE A 72 6.93 -5.39 -10.20
N ILE A 73 6.67 -6.68 -9.97
CA ILE A 73 6.77 -7.71 -11.02
C ILE A 73 5.70 -7.47 -12.10
N ILE A 74 4.49 -7.11 -11.68
CA ILE A 74 3.37 -6.81 -12.58
C ILE A 74 3.64 -5.53 -13.37
N ASP A 75 4.13 -4.48 -12.72
CA ASP A 75 4.48 -3.19 -13.37
C ASP A 75 5.51 -3.39 -14.48
N ARG A 76 6.58 -4.15 -14.23
CA ARG A 76 7.59 -4.47 -15.25
C ARG A 76 6.97 -5.16 -16.45
N ARG A 77 6.15 -6.19 -16.23
CA ARG A 77 5.48 -6.91 -17.32
C ARG A 77 4.50 -6.03 -18.09
N LEU A 78 3.79 -5.12 -17.42
CA LEU A 78 2.92 -4.13 -18.07
C LEU A 78 3.69 -3.06 -18.86
N GLN A 79 4.92 -2.75 -18.47
CA GLN A 79 5.80 -1.85 -19.22
C GLN A 79 6.27 -2.50 -20.52
N ASP A 80 6.56 -3.79 -20.50
CA ASP A 80 7.03 -4.56 -21.65
C ASP A 80 5.87 -5.02 -22.57
N TYR A 81 4.62 -4.98 -22.08
CA TYR A 81 3.44 -5.40 -22.84
C TYR A 81 2.88 -4.28 -23.73
N ASP A 82 2.62 -4.56 -25.01
CA ASP A 82 2.13 -3.61 -26.03
C ASP A 82 0.76 -3.99 -26.65
N GLY A 83 0.08 -5.00 -26.11
CA GLY A 83 -1.20 -5.48 -26.64
C GLY A 83 -2.40 -4.54 -26.44
N LEU A 84 -3.50 -4.82 -27.15
CA LEU A 84 -4.69 -3.96 -27.23
C LEU A 84 -5.42 -3.79 -25.88
N ASP A 85 -5.34 -4.76 -24.97
CA ASP A 85 -5.97 -4.74 -23.65
C ASP A 85 -5.07 -4.15 -22.55
N ARG A 86 -3.84 -3.75 -22.89
CA ARG A 86 -2.86 -3.12 -21.98
C ARG A 86 -3.48 -1.99 -21.16
N GLY A 87 -4.29 -1.13 -21.78
CA GLY A 87 -4.95 -0.02 -21.09
C GLY A 87 -5.83 -0.48 -19.93
N LYS A 88 -6.64 -1.54 -20.13
CA LYS A 88 -7.53 -2.11 -19.12
C LYS A 88 -6.74 -2.78 -17.99
N LEU A 89 -5.69 -3.54 -18.34
CA LEU A 89 -4.82 -4.20 -17.36
C LEU A 89 -4.07 -3.17 -16.50
N LEU A 90 -3.57 -2.10 -17.11
CA LEU A 90 -2.91 -1.00 -16.43
C LEU A 90 -3.88 -0.28 -15.48
N GLU A 91 -5.10 0.02 -15.92
CA GLU A 91 -6.12 0.63 -15.06
C GLU A 91 -6.41 -0.23 -13.82
N ARG A 92 -6.59 -1.55 -14.00
CA ARG A 92 -6.79 -2.49 -12.89
C ARG A 92 -5.59 -2.53 -11.95
N PHE A 93 -4.38 -2.60 -12.47
CA PHE A 93 -3.14 -2.55 -11.69
C PHE A 93 -3.06 -1.30 -10.81
N ASN A 94 -3.42 -0.14 -11.37
CA ASN A 94 -3.38 1.12 -10.66
C ASN A 94 -4.43 1.20 -9.53
N ARG A 95 -5.65 0.68 -9.75
CA ARG A 95 -6.65 0.55 -8.67
C ARG A 95 -6.11 -0.28 -7.51
N LEU A 96 -5.60 -1.48 -7.80
CA LEU A 96 -5.03 -2.38 -6.78
C LEU A 96 -3.85 -1.73 -6.04
N SER A 97 -3.00 -0.97 -6.75
CA SER A 97 -1.92 -0.21 -6.13
C SER A 97 -2.45 0.86 -5.16
N VAL A 98 -3.51 1.56 -5.52
CA VAL A 98 -4.15 2.54 -4.62
C VAL A 98 -4.73 1.85 -3.39
N ASP A 99 -5.32 0.66 -3.53
CA ASP A 99 -5.89 -0.07 -2.41
C ASP A 99 -4.82 -0.47 -1.38
N ILE A 100 -3.66 -0.97 -1.83
CA ILE A 100 -2.52 -1.29 -0.93
C ILE A 100 -2.12 -0.03 -0.15
N TRP A 101 -1.98 1.11 -0.83
CA TRP A 101 -1.64 2.36 -0.18
C TRP A 101 -2.69 2.80 0.83
N ALA A 102 -3.96 2.80 0.44
CA ALA A 102 -5.05 3.24 1.30
C ALA A 102 -5.17 2.39 2.57
N ILE A 103 -5.00 1.07 2.44
CA ILE A 103 -5.03 0.15 3.59
C ILE A 103 -3.86 0.43 4.53
N LEU A 104 -2.63 0.54 4.00
CA LEU A 104 -1.44 0.80 4.80
C LEU A 104 -1.54 2.15 5.52
N LEU A 105 -1.90 3.22 4.80
CA LEU A 105 -2.08 4.56 5.36
C LEU A 105 -3.07 4.55 6.54
N ARG A 106 -4.21 3.87 6.38
CA ARG A 106 -5.23 3.74 7.42
C ARG A 106 -4.68 3.01 8.64
N ALA A 107 -4.01 1.88 8.45
CA ALA A 107 -3.43 1.11 9.53
C ALA A 107 -2.35 1.90 10.29
N SER A 108 -1.47 2.59 9.56
CA SER A 108 -0.42 3.45 10.13
C SER A 108 -1.03 4.53 11.01
N LEU A 109 -2.02 5.27 10.50
CA LEU A 109 -2.68 6.31 11.30
C LEU A 109 -3.29 5.81 12.59
N THR A 110 -4.03 4.71 12.50
CA THR A 110 -4.72 4.13 13.64
C THR A 110 -3.71 3.69 14.69
N PHE A 111 -2.60 3.07 14.25
CA PHE A 111 -1.50 2.68 15.13
C PHE A 111 -0.82 3.89 15.78
N LEU A 112 -0.43 4.92 15.01
CA LEU A 112 0.24 6.11 15.53
C LEU A 112 -0.66 6.89 16.50
N THR A 113 -1.98 6.95 16.22
CA THR A 113 -2.95 7.58 17.12
C THR A 113 -3.08 6.79 18.43
N ALA A 114 -3.14 5.46 18.36
CA ALA A 114 -3.16 4.63 19.57
C ALA A 114 -1.90 4.85 20.40
N LEU A 115 -0.72 4.84 19.78
CA LEU A 115 0.56 5.12 20.46
C LEU A 115 0.61 6.51 21.10
N SER A 116 0.02 7.53 20.46
CA SER A 116 0.01 8.91 20.98
C SER A 116 -0.78 9.07 22.28
N ASN A 117 -1.72 8.17 22.52
CA ASN A 117 -2.55 8.17 23.71
C ASN A 117 -1.94 7.31 24.83
N GLU A 118 -0.84 6.60 24.58
CA GLU A 118 -0.17 5.81 25.61
C GLU A 118 0.71 6.71 26.48
N PRO A 119 0.62 6.61 27.81
CA PRO A 119 1.43 7.43 28.71
C PRO A 119 2.92 7.05 28.64
N HIS A 120 3.24 5.81 28.25
CA HIS A 120 4.61 5.32 28.14
C HIS A 120 4.70 4.44 26.88
N LEU A 121 5.68 4.71 26.02
CA LEU A 121 5.89 3.92 24.81
C LEU A 121 6.65 2.61 25.12
N PRO A 122 6.25 1.48 24.53
CA PRO A 122 7.08 0.27 24.53
C PRO A 122 8.45 0.53 23.89
N LEU A 123 9.50 -0.12 24.41
CA LEU A 123 10.84 -0.08 23.82
C LEU A 123 10.79 -0.41 22.31
N GLY A 124 11.47 0.39 21.48
CA GLY A 124 11.48 0.21 20.02
C GLY A 124 10.33 0.88 19.25
N SER A 125 9.34 1.45 19.94
CA SER A 125 8.20 2.12 19.29
C SER A 125 8.60 3.40 18.56
N ARG A 126 9.65 4.08 19.02
CA ARG A 126 10.17 5.32 18.42
C ARG A 126 10.76 5.07 17.03
N GLU A 127 11.54 4.01 16.85
CA GLU A 127 12.16 3.66 15.57
C GLU A 127 11.11 3.33 14.52
N ILE A 128 10.07 2.60 14.91
CA ILE A 128 8.94 2.31 14.02
C ILE A 128 8.14 3.57 13.73
N PHE A 129 7.86 4.38 14.75
CA PHE A 129 7.19 5.66 14.56
C PHE A 129 7.88 6.53 13.49
N LEU A 130 9.20 6.73 13.62
CA LEU A 130 10.01 7.49 12.67
C LEU A 130 10.04 6.85 11.27
N ARG A 131 10.17 5.51 11.22
CA ARG A 131 10.11 4.77 9.96
C ARG A 131 8.77 4.95 9.26
N GLU A 132 7.67 4.95 10.00
CA GLU A 132 6.34 5.10 9.42
C GLU A 132 6.11 6.52 8.91
N ILE A 133 6.53 7.57 9.63
CA ILE A 133 6.50 8.95 9.08
C ILE A 133 7.23 9.03 7.73
N ARG A 134 8.41 8.40 7.63
CA ARG A 134 9.18 8.38 6.37
C ARG A 134 8.43 7.62 5.28
N THR A 135 7.92 6.42 5.59
CA THR A 135 7.13 5.61 4.65
C THR A 135 5.94 6.42 4.12
N LEU A 136 5.19 7.09 4.98
CA LEU A 136 4.04 7.90 4.63
C LEU A 136 4.40 9.07 3.71
N HIS A 137 5.50 9.75 4.01
CA HIS A 137 6.02 10.84 3.18
C HIS A 137 6.42 10.33 1.78
N ASP A 138 7.17 9.23 1.72
CA ASP A 138 7.64 8.64 0.46
C ASP A 138 6.48 8.10 -0.39
N THR A 139 5.48 7.52 0.26
CA THR A 139 4.19 7.12 -0.31
C THR A 139 3.49 8.29 -0.99
N HIS A 140 3.34 9.39 -0.26
CA HIS A 140 2.69 10.60 -0.76
C HIS A 140 3.41 11.16 -1.98
N ARG A 141 4.76 11.18 -1.94
CA ARG A 141 5.60 11.60 -3.06
C ARG A 141 5.45 10.67 -4.27
N LEU A 142 5.36 9.35 -4.06
CA LEU A 142 5.14 8.39 -5.13
C LEU A 142 3.78 8.61 -5.81
N LEU A 143 2.72 8.70 -5.01
CA LEU A 143 1.34 8.93 -5.48
C LEU A 143 1.18 10.28 -6.21
N SER A 144 2.08 11.24 -5.97
CA SER A 144 2.09 12.53 -6.64
C SER A 144 2.73 12.51 -8.04
N LYS A 145 3.32 11.39 -8.47
CA LYS A 145 3.96 11.30 -9.80
C LYS A 145 2.94 11.36 -10.95
N PRO A 146 3.27 11.98 -12.11
CA PRO A 146 2.34 12.16 -13.23
C PRO A 146 1.71 10.86 -13.78
N ARG A 147 2.45 9.75 -13.69
CA ARG A 147 1.96 8.42 -14.12
C ARG A 147 0.73 7.97 -13.32
N TYR A 148 0.61 8.40 -12.07
CA TYR A 148 -0.54 8.13 -11.21
C TYR A 148 -1.57 9.25 -11.31
N ALA A 149 -1.16 10.48 -11.64
CA ALA A 149 -2.03 11.65 -11.75
C ALA A 149 -3.16 11.50 -12.80
N LYS A 150 -2.91 10.79 -13.92
CA LYS A 150 -3.92 10.54 -14.98
C LYS A 150 -4.91 9.41 -14.66
N LEU A 151 -4.67 8.64 -13.61
CA LEU A 151 -5.58 7.60 -13.11
C LEU A 151 -6.41 8.09 -11.91
N LEU A 152 -6.21 9.36 -11.53
CA LEU A 152 -7.01 10.01 -10.51
C LEU A 152 -8.28 10.60 -11.11
N ASP A 153 -9.23 9.74 -11.47
CA ASP A 153 -10.64 10.15 -11.51
C ASP A 153 -11.11 10.46 -10.06
N GLU A 154 -12.31 11.04 -9.87
CA GLU A 154 -12.80 11.61 -8.60
C GLU A 154 -12.46 10.78 -7.35
N ALA A 155 -12.56 9.44 -7.43
CA ALA A 155 -12.23 8.51 -6.36
C ALA A 155 -10.77 8.62 -5.89
N ALA A 156 -9.81 8.74 -6.80
CA ALA A 156 -8.40 8.83 -6.44
C ALA A 156 -7.97 10.29 -6.17
N HIS A 157 -8.71 11.29 -6.65
CA HIS A 157 -8.62 12.66 -6.13
C HIS A 157 -9.04 12.71 -4.65
N LYS A 158 -10.12 12.01 -4.30
CA LYS A 158 -10.58 11.81 -2.91
C LYS A 158 -9.53 11.05 -2.10
N SER A 159 -8.90 10.01 -2.66
CA SER A 159 -7.81 9.26 -2.01
C SER A 159 -6.52 10.06 -1.86
N ARG A 160 -6.14 10.90 -2.83
CA ARG A 160 -5.00 11.82 -2.71
C ARG A 160 -5.27 12.89 -1.66
N LYS A 161 -6.48 13.45 -1.65
CA LYS A 161 -6.91 14.43 -0.64
C LYS A 161 -6.98 13.79 0.75
N LYS A 162 -7.41 12.53 0.84
CA LYS A 162 -7.39 11.74 2.07
C LYS A 162 -5.97 11.45 2.52
N ALA A 163 -5.09 10.95 1.67
CA ALA A 163 -3.68 10.72 1.97
C ALA A 163 -2.95 12.01 2.38
N ALA A 164 -3.22 13.13 1.70
CA ALA A 164 -2.68 14.45 2.05
C ALA A 164 -3.21 14.96 3.40
N LYS A 165 -4.52 14.78 3.67
CA LYS A 165 -5.14 15.14 4.96
C LYS A 165 -4.55 14.31 6.10
N ILE A 166 -4.42 13.00 5.89
CA ILE A 166 -3.80 12.04 6.80
C ILE A 166 -2.33 12.41 7.07
N LEU A 167 -1.56 12.69 6.02
CA LEU A 167 -0.16 13.11 6.14
C LEU A 167 -0.05 14.44 6.89
N SER A 168 -0.95 15.39 6.62
CA SER A 168 -1.01 16.68 7.31
C SER A 168 -1.37 16.51 8.78
N GLU A 169 -2.32 15.63 9.12
CA GLU A 169 -2.68 15.29 10.51
C GLU A 169 -1.49 14.64 11.24
N ILE A 170 -0.72 13.78 10.56
CA ILE A 170 0.49 13.18 11.12
C ILE A 170 1.59 14.21 11.30
N ILE A 171 1.86 15.07 10.32
CA ILE A 171 2.86 16.15 10.45
C ILE A 171 2.46 17.12 11.56
N ALA A 172 1.18 17.45 11.69
CA ALA A 172 0.67 18.30 12.76
C ALA A 172 0.80 17.66 14.14
N ARG A 173 0.62 16.33 14.25
CA ARG A 173 0.82 15.57 15.49
C ARG A 173 2.27 15.14 15.71
N ALA A 174 3.13 15.18 14.68
CA ALA A 174 4.51 14.71 14.76
C ALA A 174 5.29 15.40 15.89
N PRO A 175 5.16 16.71 16.16
CA PRO A 175 5.78 17.33 17.33
C PRO A 175 5.33 16.71 18.66
N SER A 176 4.03 16.56 18.90
CA SER A 176 3.50 15.87 20.10
C SER A 176 3.85 14.38 20.16
N LEU A 177 4.13 13.78 19.01
CA LEU A 177 4.61 12.41 18.83
C LEU A 177 6.14 12.33 18.77
N LEU A 178 6.87 13.41 19.03
CA LEU A 178 8.33 13.44 19.07
C LEU A 178 8.83 14.08 20.38
N ASP A 179 7.96 14.81 21.08
CA ASP A 179 8.06 15.26 22.49
C ASP A 179 8.02 14.09 23.48
N PHE A 180 8.72 12.99 23.17
CA PHE A 180 8.88 11.84 24.05
C PHE A 180 10.00 12.04 25.07
N GLY A 181 10.09 13.22 25.67
CA GLY A 181 11.09 13.47 26.71
C GLY A 181 11.13 14.90 27.22
N THR A 182 10.27 15.20 28.20
CA THR A 182 10.68 15.71 29.52
C THR A 182 9.81 15.06 30.58
#